data_AF-A0A6H5HS60-F1
#
_entry.id   AF-A0A6H5HS60-F1
#
_cell.length_a   1.000
_cell.length_b   1.000
_cell.length_c   1.000
_cell.angle_alpha   90.00
_cell.angle_beta   90.00
_cell.angle_gamma   90.00
#
_symmetry.space_group_name_H-M   'P 1'
#
loop_
_entity.id
_entity.type
_entity.pdbx_description
1 polymer ?
#
loop_
_entity_poly.entity_id
_entity_poly.type
_entity_poly.pdbx_seq_one_letter_code
_entity_poly.pdbx_strand_id
1 'polypeptide(L)'
;MEINLKYASLSVWQEVSKKVKDAAVFIDEPAAECLSWHGGVHLLLDAGARSVREFSSFEKGDGAKKAVFIVSSPLTGQTRFVLRDLISDNSFEHSILVTSCSPAVLTLATTGI
;
A
#
# COMPACT_ATOMS: atom_id res chain seq x y z
N MET A 1 -24.02 3.43 -10.88
CA MET A 1 -22.59 3.63 -11.19
C MET A 1 -22.20 2.54 -12.17
N GLU A 2 -22.15 2.86 -13.47
CA GLU A 2 -21.71 1.89 -14.47
C GLU A 2 -20.19 1.78 -14.38
N ILE A 3 -19.71 0.70 -13.77
CA ILE A 3 -18.29 0.42 -13.68
C ILE A 3 -17.89 -0.14 -15.05
N ASN A 4 -17.40 0.72 -15.93
CA ASN A 4 -16.79 0.26 -17.15
C ASN A 4 -15.49 -0.46 -16.78
N LEU A 5 -15.43 -1.78 -17.05
CA LEU A 5 -14.34 -2.65 -16.65
C LEU A 5 -12.96 -2.13 -17.10
N LYS A 6 -12.90 -1.37 -18.20
CA LYS A 6 -11.66 -0.75 -18.71
C LYS A 6 -11.12 0.36 -17.80
N TYR A 7 -11.97 1.00 -17.01
CA TYR A 7 -11.60 2.11 -16.12
C TYR A 7 -11.70 1.75 -14.64
N ALA A 8 -12.13 0.52 -14.32
CA ALA A 8 -12.29 0.06 -12.94
C ALA A 8 -10.96 0.15 -12.19
N SER A 9 -9.87 -0.32 -12.79
CA SER A 9 -8.52 -0.28 -12.22
C SER A 9 -7.98 1.15 -12.09
N LEU A 10 -8.19 2.00 -13.09
CA LEU A 10 -7.79 3.41 -13.05
C LEU A 10 -8.49 4.16 -11.91
N SER A 11 -9.79 3.91 -11.72
CA SER A 11 -10.58 4.53 -10.66
C SER A 11 -10.07 4.15 -9.26
N VAL A 12 -9.62 2.89 -9.09
CA VAL A 12 -8.99 2.43 -7.84
C VAL A 12 -7.68 3.18 -7.58
N TRP A 13 -6.81 3.29 -8.57
CA TRP A 13 -5.55 4.02 -8.40
C TRP A 13 -5.75 5.50 -8.12
N GLN A 14 -6.77 6.14 -8.71
CA GLN A 14 -7.16 7.51 -8.34
C GLN A 14 -7.60 7.64 -6.88
N GLU A 15 -8.35 6.67 -6.34
CA GLU A 15 -8.73 6.64 -4.93
C GLU A 15 -7.57 6.37 -3.98
N VAL A 16 -6.55 5.63 -4.43
CA VAL A 16 -5.29 5.43 -3.70
C VAL A 16 -4.47 6.70 -3.71
N SER A 17 -4.33 7.38 -4.85
CA SER A 17 -3.62 8.66 -4.98
C SER A 17 -4.17 9.74 -4.05
N LYS A 18 -5.47 9.76 -3.76
CA LYS A 18 -6.04 10.69 -2.77
C LYS A 18 -5.50 10.46 -1.35
N LYS A 19 -5.07 9.24 -1.03
CA LYS A 19 -4.58 8.85 0.30
C LYS A 19 -3.06 9.00 0.46
N VAL A 20 -2.28 9.15 -0.61
CA VAL A 20 -0.80 9.18 -0.53
C VAL A 20 -0.19 10.55 -0.26
N LYS A 21 -0.98 11.63 -0.23
CA LYS A 21 -0.47 12.97 0.07
C LYS A 21 0.30 13.02 1.39
N ASP A 22 1.55 13.51 1.31
CA ASP A 22 2.54 13.63 2.39
C ASP A 22 2.87 12.31 3.10
N ALA A 23 2.71 11.18 2.39
CA ALA A 23 2.96 9.85 2.93
C ALA A 23 4.22 9.20 2.33
N ALA A 24 4.88 8.40 3.15
CA ALA A 24 5.78 7.36 2.68
C ALA A 24 4.94 6.17 2.20
N VAL A 25 5.05 5.82 0.92
CA VAL A 25 4.30 4.70 0.34
C VAL A 25 5.20 3.47 0.27
N PHE A 26 4.71 2.36 0.80
CA PHE A 26 5.35 1.05 0.71
C PHE A 26 4.46 0.14 -0.13
N ILE A 27 4.99 -0.44 -1.20
CA ILE A 27 4.22 -1.23 -2.16
C ILE A 27 4.83 -2.61 -2.37
N ASP A 28 4.00 -3.66 -2.35
CA ASP A 28 4.46 -5.02 -2.64
C ASP A 28 4.63 -5.27 -4.14
N GLU A 29 5.46 -6.25 -4.50
CA GLU A 29 5.80 -6.55 -5.90
C GLU A 29 4.57 -6.73 -6.81
N PRO A 30 3.51 -7.49 -6.43
CA PRO A 30 2.32 -7.61 -7.28
C PRO A 30 1.56 -6.29 -7.46
N ALA A 31 1.45 -5.46 -6.42
CA ALA A 31 0.80 -4.15 -6.57
C ALA A 31 1.66 -3.18 -7.40
N ALA A 32 2.98 -3.25 -7.28
CA ALA A 32 3.91 -2.44 -8.06
C ALA A 32 3.82 -2.77 -9.55
N GLU A 33 3.72 -4.05 -9.91
CA GLU A 33 3.46 -4.48 -11.29
C GLU A 33 2.13 -3.92 -11.80
N CYS A 34 1.05 -4.04 -11.02
CA CYS A 34 -0.24 -3.46 -11.38
C CYS A 34 -0.18 -1.94 -11.57
N LEU A 35 0.55 -1.23 -10.70
CA LEU A 35 0.73 0.22 -10.79
C LEU A 35 1.49 0.60 -12.08
N SER A 36 2.48 -0.20 -12.48
CA SER A 36 3.27 0.04 -13.69
C SER A 36 2.41 0.14 -14.96
N TRP A 37 1.31 -0.64 -15.03
CA TRP A 37 0.38 -0.61 -16.16
C TRP A 37 -0.51 0.64 -16.20
N HIS A 38 -0.54 1.44 -15.13
CA HIS A 38 -1.44 2.59 -14.96
C HIS A 38 -0.71 3.95 -14.87
N GLY A 39 0.59 3.99 -15.17
CA GLY A 39 1.42 5.20 -15.08
C GLY A 39 2.59 5.09 -14.11
N GLY A 40 2.72 3.93 -13.42
CA GLY A 40 3.86 3.63 -12.59
C GLY A 40 3.99 4.53 -11.36
N VAL A 41 5.22 4.64 -10.86
CA VAL A 41 5.54 5.36 -9.62
C VAL A 41 5.19 6.85 -9.68
N HIS A 42 5.22 7.46 -10.87
CA HIS A 42 4.90 8.87 -11.08
C HIS A 42 3.48 9.21 -10.62
N LEU A 43 2.51 8.31 -10.82
CA LEU A 43 1.12 8.51 -10.38
C LEU A 43 0.99 8.74 -8.87
N LEU A 44 1.88 8.16 -8.06
CA LEU A 44 1.90 8.37 -6.61
C LEU A 44 2.71 9.61 -6.23
N LEU A 45 3.84 9.85 -6.91
CA LEU A 45 4.68 11.03 -6.67
C LEU A 45 3.96 12.34 -7.04
N ASP A 46 3.32 12.38 -8.21
CA ASP A 46 2.51 13.53 -8.67
C ASP A 46 1.28 13.75 -7.78
N ALA A 47 0.77 12.69 -7.12
CA ALA A 47 -0.28 12.80 -6.12
C ALA A 47 0.21 13.34 -4.76
N GLY A 48 1.52 13.60 -4.62
CA GLY A 48 2.13 14.15 -3.41
C GLY A 48 2.66 13.10 -2.44
N ALA A 49 2.95 11.88 -2.90
CA ALA A 49 3.72 10.92 -2.11
C ALA A 49 5.14 11.46 -1.88
N ARG A 50 5.64 11.35 -0.65
CA ARG A 50 6.97 11.82 -0.26
C ARG A 50 8.05 10.85 -0.73
N SER A 51 7.77 9.56 -0.64
CA SER A 51 8.62 8.49 -1.13
C SER A 51 7.74 7.31 -1.54
N VAL A 52 8.22 6.53 -2.51
CA VAL A 52 7.65 5.24 -2.86
C VAL A 52 8.79 4.22 -2.74
N ARG A 53 8.60 3.23 -1.88
CA ARG A 53 9.57 2.19 -1.54
C ARG A 53 8.95 0.82 -1.70
N GLU A 54 9.81 -0.18 -1.82
CA GLU A 54 9.39 -1.57 -1.74
C GLU A 54 8.84 -1.89 -0.35
N PHE A 55 7.85 -2.77 -0.29
CA PHE A 55 7.37 -3.33 0.96
C PHE A 55 8.39 -4.31 1.55
N SER A 56 9.39 -3.76 2.23
CA SER A 56 10.51 -4.50 2.81
C SER A 56 10.90 -3.92 4.16
N SER A 57 11.28 -4.78 5.11
CA SER A 57 11.69 -4.41 6.47
C SER A 57 12.88 -3.45 6.54
N PHE A 58 13.69 -3.41 5.49
CA PHE A 58 14.89 -2.57 5.45
C PHE A 58 14.60 -1.11 5.10
N GLU A 59 13.39 -0.82 4.62
CA GLU A 59 13.03 0.49 4.12
C GLU A 59 12.59 1.44 5.24
N LYS A 60 12.92 2.72 5.09
CA LYS A 60 12.61 3.76 6.07
C LYS A 60 11.64 4.78 5.50
N GLY A 61 10.81 5.35 6.37
CA GLY A 61 9.80 6.34 6.04
C GLY A 61 10.33 7.74 5.78
N ASP A 62 11.65 7.96 5.69
CA ASP A 62 12.30 9.24 5.35
C ASP A 62 11.75 10.48 6.11
N GLY A 63 11.40 10.27 7.39
CA GLY A 63 10.83 11.32 8.25
C GLY A 63 9.38 11.69 7.93
N ALA A 64 8.67 10.90 7.12
CA ALA A 64 7.23 11.03 6.92
C ALA A 64 6.49 10.69 8.21
N LYS A 65 5.48 11.48 8.55
CA LYS A 65 4.56 11.20 9.68
C LYS A 65 3.44 10.25 9.27
N LYS A 66 3.23 10.07 7.97
CA LYS A 66 2.16 9.26 7.41
C LYS A 66 2.74 8.15 6.54
N ALA A 67 2.21 6.95 6.70
CA ALA A 67 2.55 5.80 5.88
C ALA A 67 1.33 5.26 5.13
N VAL A 68 1.51 4.87 3.88
CA VAL A 68 0.52 4.15 3.09
C VAL A 68 1.14 2.84 2.63
N PHE A 69 0.60 1.73 3.10
CA PHE A 69 1.00 0.39 2.72
C PHE A 69 0.03 -0.10 1.64
N ILE A 70 0.53 -0.45 0.46
CA ILE A 70 -0.24 -1.00 -0.64
C ILE A 70 0.20 -2.45 -0.81
N VAL A 71 -0.63 -3.38 -0.36
CA VAL A 71 -0.26 -4.79 -0.25
C VAL A 71 -1.33 -5.66 -0.89
N SER A 72 -0.99 -6.34 -1.98
CA SER A 72 -1.87 -7.33 -2.61
C SER A 72 -1.73 -8.72 -2.00
N SER A 73 -0.57 -9.00 -1.40
CA SER A 73 -0.30 -10.25 -0.70
C SER A 73 -1.12 -10.40 0.59
N PRO A 74 -1.54 -11.62 0.97
CA PRO A 74 -2.22 -11.83 2.24
C PRO A 74 -1.32 -11.43 3.42
N LEU A 75 -1.89 -10.77 4.42
CA LEU A 75 -1.20 -10.34 5.65
C LEU A 75 -0.93 -11.51 6.61
N THR A 76 -0.44 -12.63 6.10
CA THR A 76 -0.04 -13.80 6.87
C THR A 76 1.48 -13.93 6.91
N GLY A 77 1.99 -14.59 7.96
CA GLY A 77 3.41 -14.94 8.06
C GLY A 77 4.35 -13.73 7.86
N GLN A 78 5.20 -13.81 6.83
CA GLN A 78 6.26 -12.84 6.53
C GLN A 78 5.72 -11.42 6.28
N THR A 79 4.66 -11.27 5.49
CA THR A 79 4.08 -9.94 5.17
C THR A 79 3.63 -9.19 6.42
N ARG A 80 3.09 -9.93 7.41
CA ARG A 80 2.70 -9.36 8.71
C ARG A 80 3.92 -8.94 9.53
N PHE A 81 5.00 -9.71 9.50
CA PHE A 81 6.23 -9.35 10.20
C PHE A 81 6.85 -8.08 9.60
N VAL A 82 6.94 -7.99 8.27
CA VAL A 82 7.42 -6.78 7.57
C VAL A 82 6.56 -5.56 7.91
N LEU A 83 5.23 -5.70 7.89
CA LEU A 83 4.34 -4.59 8.26
C LEU A 83 4.59 -4.11 9.70
N ARG A 84 4.72 -5.06 10.63
CA ARG A 84 4.98 -4.75 12.05
C ARG A 84 6.31 -4.05 12.23
N ASP A 85 7.34 -4.55 11.54
CA ASP A 85 8.70 -4.02 11.59
C ASP A 85 8.72 -2.58 11.06
N LEU A 86 8.15 -2.33 9.88
CA LEU A 86 8.01 -1.00 9.30
C LEU A 86 7.25 -0.01 10.22
N ILE A 87 6.18 -0.45 10.87
CA ILE A 87 5.42 0.41 11.80
C ILE A 87 6.19 0.63 13.11
N SER A 88 7.01 -0.32 13.55
CA SER A 88 7.76 -0.22 14.81
C SER A 88 9.01 0.64 14.65
N ASP A 89 9.69 0.51 13.51
CA ASP A 89 10.94 1.21 13.19
C ASP A 89 10.72 2.66 12.77
N ASN A 90 9.49 2.99 12.35
CA ASN A 90 9.12 4.33 11.94
C ASN A 90 8.05 4.89 12.87
N SER A 91 8.27 6.06 13.45
CA SER A 91 7.30 6.75 14.31
C SER A 91 6.17 7.41 13.51
N PHE A 92 5.41 6.62 12.75
CA PHE A 92 4.28 7.11 11.96
C PHE A 92 3.11 7.49 12.89
N GLU A 93 2.57 8.70 12.72
CA GLU A 93 1.38 9.19 13.40
C GLU A 93 0.10 8.65 12.73
N HIS A 94 0.16 8.33 11.44
CA HIS A 94 -0.98 7.83 10.68
C HIS A 94 -0.58 6.78 9.65
N SER A 95 -1.18 5.60 9.73
CA SER A 95 -0.89 4.47 8.84
C SER A 95 -2.16 4.00 8.13
N ILE A 96 -2.11 3.95 6.81
CA ILE A 96 -3.21 3.47 5.96
C ILE A 96 -2.75 2.19 5.28
N LEU A 97 -3.55 1.13 5.37
CA LEU A 97 -3.35 -0.09 4.60
C LEU A 97 -4.38 -0.19 3.48
N VAL A 98 -3.91 -0.32 2.26
CA VAL A 98 -4.69 -0.62 1.06
C VAL A 98 -4.36 -2.05 0.66
N THR A 99 -5.38 -2.89 0.55
CA THR A 99 -5.19 -4.28 0.15
C THR A 99 -6.26 -4.77 -0.80
N SER A 100 -5.87 -5.67 -1.69
CA SER A 100 -6.78 -6.39 -2.59
C SER A 100 -7.33 -7.67 -1.94
N CYS A 101 -6.82 -8.06 -0.77
CA CYS A 101 -7.31 -9.21 -0.02
C CYS A 101 -8.72 -8.94 0.54
N SER A 102 -9.58 -9.95 0.44
CA SER A 102 -10.92 -9.86 1.02
C SER A 102 -10.86 -9.78 2.55
N PRO A 103 -11.84 -9.13 3.22
CA PRO A 103 -11.89 -9.07 4.67
C PRO A 103 -11.87 -10.45 5.34
N ALA A 104 -12.45 -11.47 4.71
CA ALA A 104 -12.44 -12.84 5.24
C ALA A 104 -11.02 -13.41 5.31
N VAL A 105 -10.19 -13.18 4.28
CA VAL A 105 -8.79 -13.61 4.25
C VAL A 105 -7.98 -12.89 5.32
N LEU A 106 -8.22 -11.59 5.53
CA LEU A 106 -7.55 -10.81 6.57
C LEU A 106 -7.94 -11.28 7.99
N THR A 107 -9.22 -11.60 8.20
CA THR A 107 -9.69 -12.16 9.48
C THR A 107 -9.04 -13.51 9.74
N LEU A 108 -9.06 -14.43 8.77
CA LEU A 108 -8.41 -15.74 8.88
C LEU A 108 -6.91 -15.62 9.15
N ALA A 109 -6.24 -14.68 8.46
CA ALA A 109 -4.84 -14.38 8.67
C ALA A 109 -4.51 -13.93 10.10
N THR A 110 -5.47 -13.28 10.76
CA THR A 110 -5.34 -12.77 12.12
C THR A 110 -5.70 -13.82 13.16
N THR A 111 -6.72 -14.65 12.90
CA THR A 111 -7.25 -15.62 13.89
C THR A 111 -6.59 -17.00 13.84
N GLY A 112 -5.83 -17.33 12.78
CA GLY A 112 -4.95 -18.52 12.75
C GLY A 112 -5.64 -19.85 13.07
N ILE A 113 -6.90 -20.02 12.64
CA ILE A 113 -7.67 -21.25 12.84
C ILE A 113 -7.30 -22.27 11.75
#